data_AF-A0A5K1FXZ0-F1
#
_entry.id   AF-A0A5K1FXZ0-F1
#
_cell.length_a   1.000
_cell.length_b   1.000
_cell.length_c   1.000
_cell.angle_alpha   90.00
_cell.angle_beta   90.00
_cell.angle_gamma   90.00
#
_symmetry.space_group_name_H-M   'P 1'
#
loop_
_entity.id
_entity.type
_entity.pdbx_description
1 polymer ?
#
loop_
_entity_poly.entity_id
_entity_poly.type
_entity_poly.pdbx_seq_one_letter_code
_entity_poly.pdbx_strand_id
1 'polypeptide(L)'
;IKQPILFLSGLQDEMVPPAHMRMLYEKASSSNSRTLFVDFPDGMHMDTWLSGAERYWRSIQLFFMRYLPQAEAQMVRPVGDSIHEGT
;
A
#
# COMPACT_ATOMS: atom_id res chain seq x y z
N ILE A 1 8.86 -12.46 7.51
CA ILE A 1 7.84 -11.41 7.73
C ILE A 1 6.49 -11.99 7.31
N LYS A 2 5.43 -11.84 8.12
CA LYS A 2 4.12 -12.42 7.79
C LYS A 2 3.20 -11.44 7.09
N GLN A 3 3.35 -10.14 7.34
CA GLN A 3 2.52 -9.06 6.79
C GLN A 3 2.65 -9.00 5.25
N PRO A 4 1.61 -8.58 4.52
CA PRO A 4 1.71 -8.29 3.10
C PRO A 4 2.78 -7.23 2.82
N ILE A 5 3.50 -7.36 1.71
CA ILE A 5 4.57 -6.44 1.32
C ILE A 5 4.34 -6.01 -0.12
N LEU A 6 4.45 -4.71 -0.39
CA LEU A 6 4.48 -4.16 -1.74
C LEU A 6 5.83 -3.49 -1.95
N PHE A 7 6.60 -3.98 -2.92
CA PHE A 7 7.80 -3.32 -3.41
C PHE A 7 7.43 -2.44 -4.62
N LEU A 8 7.82 -1.18 -4.58
CA LEU A 8 7.73 -0.23 -5.69
C LEU A 8 9.16 0.14 -6.09
N SER A 9 9.60 -0.18 -7.31
CA SER A 9 10.99 -0.02 -7.74
C SER A 9 11.09 0.83 -8.99
N GLY A 10 11.75 2.00 -8.89
CA GLY A 10 12.24 2.70 -10.07
C GLY A 10 13.38 1.93 -10.73
N LEU A 11 13.39 1.79 -12.06
CA LEU A 11 14.45 1.07 -12.78
C LEU A 11 15.66 1.94 -13.12
N GLN A 12 15.56 3.26 -12.91
CA GLN A 12 16.66 4.23 -13.02
C GLN A 12 17.12 4.72 -11.64
N ASP A 13 16.81 3.98 -10.58
CA ASP A 13 17.27 4.32 -9.23
C ASP A 13 18.78 4.06 -9.08
N GLU A 14 19.55 5.14 -8.94
CA GLU A 14 21.01 5.10 -8.73
C GLU A 14 21.40 4.98 -7.24
N MET A 15 20.51 5.35 -6.31
CA MET A 15 20.78 5.30 -4.87
C MET A 15 20.50 3.92 -4.28
N VAL A 16 19.41 3.30 -4.73
CA VAL A 16 19.05 1.91 -4.42
C VAL A 16 18.85 1.17 -5.74
N PRO A 17 19.92 0.60 -6.32
CA PRO A 17 19.85 -0.07 -7.61
C PRO A 17 18.74 -1.12 -7.69
N PRO A 18 18.06 -1.27 -8.85
CA PRO A 18 16.92 -2.20 -9.01
C PRO A 18 17.27 -3.66 -8.67
N ALA A 19 18.53 -4.05 -8.86
CA ALA A 19 19.02 -5.37 -8.48
C ALA A 19 18.88 -5.64 -6.97
N HIS A 20 19.09 -4.63 -6.11
CA HIS A 20 18.90 -4.77 -4.67
C HIS A 20 17.41 -4.99 -4.33
N MET A 21 16.52 -4.22 -4.94
CA MET A 21 15.08 -4.36 -4.75
C MET A 21 14.58 -5.72 -5.21
N ARG A 22 15.07 -6.22 -6.36
CA ARG A 22 14.76 -7.57 -6.86
C ARG A 22 15.24 -8.67 -5.91
N MET A 23 16.47 -8.57 -5.41
CA MET A 23 17.00 -9.52 -4.42
C MET A 23 16.16 -9.55 -3.13
N LEU A 24 15.74 -8.38 -2.62
CA LEU A 24 14.87 -8.30 -1.45
C LEU A 24 13.51 -8.93 -1.72
N TYR A 25 12.93 -8.67 -2.88
CA TYR A 25 11.68 -9.28 -3.30
C TYR A 25 11.77 -10.81 -3.36
N GLU A 26 12.80 -11.36 -4.00
CA GLU A 26 13.01 -12.82 -4.12
C GLU A 26 13.13 -13.49 -2.75
N LYS A 27 13.89 -12.88 -1.84
CA LYS A 27 14.01 -13.40 -0.46
C LYS A 27 12.70 -13.31 0.30
N ALA A 28 11.95 -12.22 0.15
CA ALA A 28 10.66 -12.05 0.83
C ALA A 28 9.59 -13.00 0.29
N SER A 29 9.47 -13.11 -1.04
CA SER A 29 8.44 -13.91 -1.71
C SER A 29 8.63 -15.40 -1.51
N SER A 30 9.86 -15.87 -1.28
CA SER A 30 10.16 -17.28 -0.93
C SER A 30 9.42 -17.79 0.31
N SER A 31 9.09 -16.90 1.25
CA SER A 31 8.47 -17.27 2.54
C SER A 31 7.15 -16.52 2.81
N ASN A 32 6.73 -15.65 1.89
CA ASN A 32 5.53 -14.84 2.03
C ASN A 32 4.84 -14.67 0.67
N SER A 33 3.77 -15.44 0.45
CA SER A 33 2.95 -15.39 -0.76
C SER A 33 2.18 -14.08 -0.95
N ARG A 34 2.17 -13.18 0.05
CA ARG A 34 1.53 -11.86 0.00
C ARG A 34 2.53 -10.74 -0.34
N THR A 35 3.60 -11.08 -1.05
CA THR A 35 4.65 -10.17 -1.50
C THR A 35 4.41 -9.80 -2.96
N LEU A 36 4.23 -8.52 -3.25
CA LEU A 36 4.02 -7.98 -4.59
C LEU A 36 5.20 -7.09 -5.00
N PHE A 37 5.46 -7.02 -6.31
CA PHE A 37 6.50 -6.17 -6.89
C PHE A 37 5.93 -5.40 -8.08
N VAL A 38 6.20 -4.10 -8.13
CA VAL A 38 5.84 -3.22 -9.24
C VAL A 38 7.05 -2.39 -9.62
N ASP A 39 7.48 -2.48 -10.87
CA ASP A 39 8.58 -1.71 -11.44
C ASP A 39 8.09 -0.47 -12.21
N PHE A 40 8.92 0.56 -12.27
CA PHE A 40 8.68 1.81 -13.01
C PHE A 40 9.90 2.06 -13.91
N PRO A 41 9.80 1.80 -15.24
CA PRO A 41 10.94 1.87 -16.16
C PRO A 41 11.71 3.20 -16.12
N ASP A 42 10.99 4.30 -15.97
CA ASP A 42 11.55 5.66 -15.93
C ASP A 42 11.59 6.25 -14.52
N GLY A 43 11.38 5.42 -13.49
CA GLY A 43 11.43 5.85 -12.10
C GLY A 43 12.86 5.97 -11.59
N MET A 44 13.23 7.13 -11.07
CA MET A 44 14.41 7.35 -10.25
C MET A 44 14.02 7.36 -8.77
N HIS A 45 15.04 7.41 -7.89
CA HIS A 45 14.83 7.30 -6.45
C HIS A 45 13.78 8.27 -5.88
N MET A 46 13.82 9.53 -6.32
CA MET A 46 13.02 10.62 -5.71
C MET A 46 11.80 11.02 -6.53
N ASP A 47 11.65 10.51 -7.75
CA ASP A 47 10.60 10.94 -8.68
C ASP A 47 9.70 9.79 -9.17
N THR A 48 9.94 8.54 -8.75
CA THR A 48 9.11 7.39 -9.15
C THR A 48 7.61 7.61 -8.90
N TRP A 49 7.23 8.36 -7.86
CA TRP A 49 5.84 8.72 -7.57
C TRP A 49 5.25 9.74 -8.55
N LEU A 50 6.11 10.58 -9.14
CA LEU A 50 5.76 11.59 -10.12
C LEU A 50 5.74 10.99 -11.53
N SER A 51 6.82 10.33 -11.95
CA SER A 51 6.94 9.68 -13.26
C SER A 51 6.01 8.47 -13.40
N GLY A 52 5.80 7.72 -12.32
CA GLY A 52 4.84 6.61 -12.26
C GLY A 52 3.38 7.04 -12.14
N ALA A 53 3.11 8.32 -11.82
CA ALA A 53 1.81 8.98 -11.77
C ALA A 53 0.67 8.06 -11.28
N GLU A 54 -0.38 7.89 -12.08
CA GLU A 54 -1.56 7.09 -11.75
C GLU A 54 -1.19 5.65 -11.38
N ARG A 55 -0.26 5.01 -12.10
CA ARG A 55 0.13 3.62 -11.85
C ARG A 55 0.77 3.45 -10.48
N TYR A 56 1.56 4.42 -10.03
CA TYR A 56 2.16 4.40 -8.69
C TYR A 56 1.09 4.43 -7.61
N TRP A 57 0.23 5.45 -7.63
CA TRP A 57 -0.83 5.62 -6.63
C TRP A 57 -1.88 4.51 -6.68
N ARG A 58 -2.23 4.04 -7.87
CA ARG A 58 -3.18 2.94 -8.05
C ARG A 58 -2.65 1.63 -7.49
N SER A 59 -1.35 1.36 -7.61
CA SER A 59 -0.71 0.17 -7.01
C SER A 59 -0.85 0.17 -5.49
N ILE A 60 -0.64 1.31 -4.84
CA ILE A 60 -0.81 1.48 -3.39
C ILE A 60 -2.27 1.30 -2.99
N GLN A 61 -3.19 1.96 -3.70
CA GLN A 61 -4.62 1.86 -3.43
C GLN A 61 -5.11 0.40 -3.51
N LEU A 62 -4.76 -0.31 -4.59
CA LEU A 62 -5.15 -1.71 -4.78
C LEU A 62 -4.53 -2.62 -3.70
N PHE A 63 -3.29 -2.36 -3.30
CA PHE A 63 -2.65 -3.09 -2.21
C PHE A 63 -3.40 -2.91 -0.89
N PHE A 64 -3.77 -1.68 -0.53
CA PHE A 64 -4.56 -1.42 0.67
C PHE A 64 -5.96 -2.04 0.60
N MET A 65 -6.67 -1.88 -0.52
CA MET A 65 -7.99 -2.51 -0.71
C MET A 65 -7.92 -4.04 -0.59
N ARG A 66 -6.81 -4.66 -0.99
CA ARG A 66 -6.63 -6.11 -0.93
C ARG A 66 -6.36 -6.62 0.48
N TYR A 67 -5.65 -5.85 1.31
CA TYR A 67 -5.05 -6.37 2.53
C TYR A 67 -5.43 -5.64 3.83
N LEU A 68 -5.98 -4.43 3.75
CA LEU A 68 -6.58 -3.81 4.91
C LEU A 68 -7.97 -4.43 5.14
N PRO A 69 -8.31 -4.77 6.40
CA PRO A 69 -9.69 -5.06 6.74
C PRO A 69 -10.54 -3.87 6.27
N GLN A 70 -11.69 -4.14 5.67
CA GLN A 70 -12.71 -3.11 5.61
C GLN A 70 -13.01 -2.78 7.07
N ALA A 71 -12.68 -1.57 7.51
CA ALA A 71 -13.15 -1.10 8.80
C ALA A 71 -14.66 -1.35 8.78
N GLU A 72 -15.16 -2.15 9.72
CA GLU A 72 -16.60 -2.24 9.91
C GLU A 72 -17.07 -0.79 10.01
N ALA A 73 -18.03 -0.42 9.17
CA ALA A 73 -18.75 0.84 9.25
C ALA A 73 -19.63 0.85 10.53
N GLN A 74 -19.03 0.54 11.68
CA GLN A 74 -19.59 0.64 13.01
C GLN A 74 -18.79 1.71 13.74
N MET A 75 -19.29 2.95 13.68
CA MET A 75 -19.46 3.83 14.84
C MET A 75 -20.02 5.18 14.37
N VAL A 76 -21.25 5.17 13.88
CA VAL A 76 -22.21 6.24 14.21
C VAL A 76 -23.39 5.52 14.83
N ARG A 77 -23.36 5.33 16.15
CA ARG A 77 -24.60 5.02 16.88
C ARG A 77 -25.42 6.31 16.83
N PRO A 78 -26.69 6.30 16.37
CA PRO A 78 -27.52 7.47 16.53
C PRO A 78 -27.61 7.76 18.04
N VAL A 79 -27.24 8.98 18.43
CA VAL A 79 -27.56 9.49 19.77
C VAL A 79 -29.07 9.40 19.88
N GLY A 80 -29.56 8.57 20.79
CA GLY A 80 -30.99 8.50 21.08
C GLY A 80 -31.45 9.85 21.61
N ASP A 81 -32.46 10.43 20.97
CA ASP A 81 -33.18 11.58 21.49
C ASP A 81 -33.93 11.15 22.76
N SER A 82 -33.28 11.30 23.92
CA SER A 82 -33.98 11.28 25.19
C SER A 82 -34.60 12.66 25.43
N ILE A 83 -35.82 12.83 24.94
CA ILE A 83 -36.75 13.86 25.42
C ILE A 83 -37.12 13.54 26.86
N HIS A 84 -36.54 14.26 27.81
CA HIS A 84 -37.07 14.38 29.16
C HIS A 84 -37.92 15.65 29.21
N GLU A 85 -39.24 15.50 29.01
CA GLU A 85 -40.20 16.50 29.50
C GLU A 85 -40.31 16.32 31.01
N GLY A 86 -39.83 17.33 31.74
CA GLY A 86 -40.04 17.46 33.18
C GLY A 86 -41.37 18.17 33.44
N THR A 87 -42.17 17.54 34.29
CA THR A 87 -43.34 18.12 34.97
C THR A 87 -42.93 19.09 36.06
#